data_AF-Q6RGF7-F1
#
_entry.id   AF-Q6RGF7-F1
#
_cell.length_a   1.000
_cell.length_b   1.000
_cell.length_c   1.000
_cell.angle_alpha   90.00
_cell.angle_beta   90.00
_cell.angle_gamma   90.00
#
_symmetry.space_group_name_H-M   'P 1'
#
loop_
_entity.id
_entity.type
_entity.pdbx_description
1 polymer ?
#
loop_
_entity_poly.entity_id
_entity_poly.type
_entity_poly.pdbx_seq_one_letter_code
_entity_poly.pdbx_strand_id
1 'polypeptide(L)'
;EIQRTPQRYSSRREANVQIQEIQRTPQRYSSRRATPRHIIVRFTKVEMKEKMLRAAREEGRVTLKGKPIRLTADLSAETLQARREWGPIFNILKEKNFQPRISYPATLGFISEGEIKYFTDKKMLNNYVTTRPALKELLKEALNME
;
A
#
# COMPACT_ATOMS: atom_id res chain seq x y z
N GLU A 1 2.06 -32.49 37.60
CA GLU A 1 3.24 -31.94 36.92
C GLU A 1 2.98 -31.96 35.41
N ILE A 2 2.50 -30.84 34.84
CA ILE A 2 2.01 -30.80 33.45
C ILE A 2 3.17 -30.38 32.55
N GLN A 3 3.76 -31.36 31.87
CA GLN A 3 4.77 -31.14 30.83
C GLN A 3 4.10 -30.46 29.62
N ARG A 4 4.24 -29.13 29.51
CA ARG A 4 3.90 -28.40 28.28
C ARG A 4 5.00 -28.63 27.25
N THR A 5 4.71 -29.44 26.24
CA THR A 5 5.50 -29.52 25.01
C THR A 5 5.60 -28.15 24.34
N PRO A 6 6.80 -27.69 23.94
CA PRO A 6 6.93 -26.44 23.20
C PRO A 6 6.38 -26.63 21.77
N GLN A 7 5.35 -25.84 21.42
CA GLN A 7 4.91 -25.69 20.04
C GLN A 7 6.09 -25.22 19.20
N ARG A 8 6.55 -26.10 18.30
CA ARG A 8 7.59 -25.80 17.31
C ARG A 8 7.04 -24.75 16.35
N TYR A 9 7.50 -23.51 16.45
CA TYR A 9 7.34 -22.52 15.39
C TYR A 9 8.05 -23.04 14.13
N SER A 10 7.28 -23.47 13.14
CA SER A 10 7.79 -23.99 11.88
C SER A 10 8.47 -22.87 11.08
N SER A 11 9.77 -23.08 10.84
CA SER A 11 10.64 -22.45 9.84
C SER A 11 10.71 -20.91 9.83
N ARG A 12 11.74 -20.36 10.47
CA ARG A 12 12.46 -19.21 9.92
C ARG A 12 13.06 -19.64 8.59
N ARG A 13 12.36 -19.40 7.48
CA ARG A 13 13.06 -19.23 6.20
C ARG A 13 13.80 -17.91 6.34
N GLU A 14 15.11 -17.96 6.56
CA GLU A 14 15.95 -16.78 6.39
C GLU A 14 15.85 -16.37 4.93
N ALA A 15 14.88 -15.50 4.63
CA ALA A 15 14.86 -14.82 3.35
C ALA A 15 16.15 -13.99 3.31
N ASN A 16 16.93 -14.13 2.25
CA ASN A 16 18.12 -13.31 1.98
C ASN A 16 17.69 -11.84 1.78
N VAL A 17 17.42 -11.13 2.87
CA VAL A 17 17.02 -9.73 2.86
C VAL A 17 18.29 -8.89 2.75
N GLN A 18 18.62 -8.48 1.53
CA GLN A 18 19.73 -7.56 1.26
C GLN A 18 19.27 -6.11 1.51
N ILE A 19 19.86 -5.49 2.53
CA ILE A 19 19.61 -4.10 2.91
C ILE A 19 20.84 -3.27 2.59
N GLN A 20 20.64 -2.15 1.90
CA GLN A 20 21.70 -1.22 1.54
C GLN A 20 21.95 -0.23 2.69
N GLU A 21 20.89 0.32 3.27
CA GLU A 21 21.00 1.35 4.31
C GLU A 21 19.79 1.31 5.25
N ILE A 22 20.01 1.59 6.53
CA ILE A 22 18.95 1.81 7.51
C ILE A 22 19.28 3.07 8.30
N GLN A 23 18.40 4.05 8.27
CA GLN A 23 18.60 5.29 9.00
C GLN A 23 17.29 5.82 9.60
N ARG A 24 17.41 6.66 10.63
CA ARG A 24 16.29 7.45 11.15
C ARG A 24 16.20 8.74 10.35
N THR A 25 14.99 9.24 10.14
CA THR A 25 14.84 10.58 9.57
C THR A 25 15.56 11.63 10.42
N PRO A 26 16.25 12.60 9.80
CA PRO A 26 17.00 13.62 10.53
C PRO A 26 16.06 14.44 11.42
N GLN A 27 16.57 14.85 12.58
CA GLN A 27 15.82 15.59 13.57
C GLN A 27 15.68 17.05 13.12
N ARG A 28 14.58 17.38 12.44
CA ARG A 28 14.27 18.79 12.12
C ARG A 28 13.82 19.50 13.40
N TYR A 29 14.69 20.34 13.95
CA TYR A 29 14.54 21.56 14.79
C TYR A 29 13.32 21.78 15.72
N SER A 30 12.41 20.83 15.91
CA SER A 30 11.29 20.95 16.84
C SER A 30 11.40 19.89 17.93
N SER A 31 11.68 20.34 19.14
CA SER A 31 11.54 19.60 20.39
C SER A 31 10.09 19.19 20.71
N ARG A 32 9.12 19.49 19.83
CA ARG A 32 7.68 19.37 20.09
C ARG A 32 7.03 18.07 19.59
N ARG A 33 7.73 17.22 18.83
CA ARG A 33 7.16 15.96 18.36
C ARG A 33 7.45 14.83 19.36
N ALA A 34 6.47 14.50 20.19
CA ALA A 34 6.54 13.39 21.15
C ALA A 34 6.50 11.98 20.49
N THR A 35 6.22 11.89 19.18
CA THR A 35 6.17 10.62 18.47
C THR A 35 7.57 10.15 18.01
N PRO A 36 7.86 8.83 18.05
CA PRO A 36 9.12 8.30 17.55
C PRO A 36 9.38 8.67 16.09
N ARG A 37 10.65 8.98 15.76
CA ARG A 37 11.07 9.28 14.38
C ARG A 37 10.86 8.07 13.45
N HIS A 38 10.55 8.34 12.18
CA HIS A 38 10.44 7.27 11.18
C HIS A 38 11.81 6.62 10.91
N ILE A 39 11.81 5.32 10.63
CA ILE A 39 12.97 4.58 10.15
C ILE A 39 12.81 4.42 8.63
N ILE A 40 13.81 4.82 7.87
CA ILE A 40 13.89 4.58 6.43
C ILE A 40 14.81 3.38 6.23
N VAL A 41 14.30 2.36 5.54
CA VAL A 41 15.05 1.16 5.15
C VAL A 41 15.17 1.16 3.63
N ARG A 42 16.41 1.24 3.14
CA ARG A 42 16.73 1.16 1.72
C ARG A 42 17.15 -0.27 1.40
N PHE A 43 16.31 -0.99 0.66
CA PHE A 43 16.61 -2.33 0.18
C PHE A 43 17.45 -2.28 -1.09
N THR A 44 18.33 -3.26 -1.27
CA THR A 44 19.12 -3.41 -2.50
C THR A 44 18.24 -3.79 -3.70
N LYS A 45 17.19 -4.59 -3.46
CA LYS A 45 16.25 -5.05 -4.49
C LYS A 45 14.86 -4.48 -4.25
N VAL A 46 14.26 -3.88 -5.28
CA VAL A 46 12.90 -3.31 -5.22
C VAL A 46 11.84 -4.39 -4.95
N GLU A 47 12.02 -5.59 -5.53
CA GLU A 47 11.12 -6.73 -5.30
C GLU A 47 10.97 -7.08 -3.81
N MET A 48 12.05 -6.96 -3.03
CA MET A 48 12.03 -7.25 -1.60
C MET A 48 11.17 -6.23 -0.84
N LYS A 49 11.26 -4.95 -1.21
CA LYS A 49 10.40 -3.88 -0.68
C LYS A 49 8.92 -4.17 -0.98
N GLU A 50 8.61 -4.58 -2.21
CA GLU A 50 7.23 -4.85 -2.62
C GLU A 50 6.64 -6.09 -1.95
N LYS A 51 7.42 -7.17 -1.84
CA LYS A 51 7.05 -8.38 -1.07
C LYS A 51 6.83 -8.04 0.41
N MET A 52 7.76 -7.27 0.98
CA MET A 52 7.68 -6.51 2.25
C MET A 52 6.28 -5.96 2.54
N LEU A 53 5.92 -4.98 1.70
CA LEU A 53 4.70 -4.20 1.84
C LEU A 53 3.44 -5.01 1.52
N ARG A 54 3.53 -6.04 0.65
CA ARG A 54 2.42 -6.94 0.36
C ARG A 54 2.08 -7.81 1.57
N ALA A 55 3.09 -8.49 2.13
CA ALA A 55 2.90 -9.32 3.33
C ALA A 55 2.34 -8.50 4.50
N ALA A 56 2.84 -7.28 4.70
CA ALA A 56 2.33 -6.38 5.73
C ALA A 56 0.84 -5.99 5.55
N ARG A 57 0.35 -5.90 4.31
CA ARG A 57 -1.05 -5.60 4.00
C ARG A 57 -1.95 -6.81 4.15
N GLU A 58 -1.48 -7.98 3.73
CA GLU A 58 -2.20 -9.25 3.86
C GLU A 58 -2.40 -9.63 5.34
N GLU A 59 -1.38 -9.42 6.17
CA GLU A 59 -1.47 -9.64 7.62
C GLU A 59 -2.39 -8.61 8.32
N GLY A 60 -2.49 -7.40 7.76
CA GLY A 60 -3.26 -6.27 8.31
C GLY A 60 -2.64 -5.63 9.56
N ARG A 61 -2.14 -6.42 10.52
CA ARG A 61 -1.51 -5.95 11.76
C ARG A 61 -0.08 -6.46 11.92
N VAL A 62 0.89 -5.58 11.73
CA VAL A 62 2.30 -5.89 12.00
C VAL A 62 2.65 -5.47 13.43
N THR A 63 3.36 -6.31 14.17
CA THR A 63 3.80 -6.00 15.54
C THR A 63 5.31 -6.09 15.69
N LEU A 64 5.86 -5.22 16.54
CA LEU A 64 7.25 -5.25 17.00
C LEU A 64 7.24 -5.33 18.52
N LYS A 65 7.75 -6.43 19.08
CA LYS A 65 7.77 -6.68 20.54
C LYS A 65 6.38 -6.46 21.18
N GLY A 66 5.33 -6.99 20.54
CA GLY A 66 3.93 -6.84 20.99
C GLY A 66 3.27 -5.49 20.69
N LYS A 67 4.01 -4.48 20.19
CA LYS A 67 3.44 -3.16 19.84
C LYS A 67 3.09 -3.09 18.36
N PRO A 68 1.90 -2.60 17.97
CA PRO A 68 1.55 -2.46 16.56
C PRO A 68 2.46 -1.41 15.89
N ILE A 69 2.92 -1.72 14.68
CA ILE A 69 3.70 -0.82 13.84
C ILE A 69 3.06 -0.72 12.45
N ARG A 70 3.32 0.39 11.75
CA ARG A 70 2.85 0.60 10.39
C ARG A 70 4.03 0.63 9.42
N LEU A 71 3.95 -0.19 8.38
CA LEU A 71 4.91 -0.22 7.28
C LEU A 71 4.30 0.49 6.07
N THR A 72 4.96 1.53 5.58
CA THR A 72 4.53 2.29 4.40
C THR A 72 5.71 2.52 3.46
N ALA A 73 5.42 2.60 2.15
CA ALA A 73 6.44 2.99 1.18
C ALA A 73 6.85 4.45 1.42
N ASP A 74 8.16 4.72 1.30
CA ASP A 74 8.67 6.08 1.17
C ASP A 74 8.54 6.52 -0.29
N LEU A 75 7.83 7.61 -0.53
CA LEU A 75 7.43 8.11 -1.84
C LEU A 75 7.59 9.63 -1.88
N SER A 76 7.85 10.20 -3.06
CA SER A 76 7.90 11.65 -3.23
C SER A 76 6.57 12.31 -2.88
N ALA A 77 6.61 13.60 -2.51
CA ALA A 77 5.41 14.35 -2.16
C ALA A 77 4.38 14.36 -3.32
N GLU A 78 4.86 14.53 -4.55
CA GLU A 78 4.03 14.48 -5.77
C GLU A 78 3.35 13.11 -5.93
N THR A 79 4.12 12.02 -5.77
CA THR A 79 3.58 10.66 -5.87
C THR A 79 2.56 10.38 -4.76
N LEU A 80 2.80 10.88 -3.55
CA LEU A 80 1.86 10.76 -2.44
C LEU A 80 0.58 11.53 -2.71
N GLN A 81 0.67 12.72 -3.32
CA GLN A 81 -0.49 13.51 -3.68
C GLN A 81 -1.34 12.81 -4.75
N ALA A 82 -0.71 12.33 -5.83
CA ALA A 82 -1.40 11.55 -6.86
C ALA A 82 -2.10 10.29 -6.29
N ARG A 83 -1.48 9.62 -5.32
CA ARG A 83 -2.11 8.47 -4.63
C ARG A 83 -3.31 8.87 -3.77
N ARG A 84 -3.30 10.05 -3.15
CA ARG A 84 -4.45 10.55 -2.37
C ARG A 84 -5.63 10.87 -3.29
N GLU A 85 -5.36 11.36 -4.48
CA GLU A 85 -6.40 11.63 -5.48
C GLU A 85 -7.14 10.38 -5.94
N TRP A 86 -6.50 9.21 -5.87
CA TRP A 86 -7.14 7.91 -6.09
C TRP A 86 -7.99 7.44 -4.90
N GLY A 87 -7.87 8.06 -3.72
CA GLY A 87 -8.51 7.61 -2.48
C GLY A 87 -10.03 7.41 -2.58
N PRO A 88 -10.81 8.40 -3.02
CA PRO A 88 -12.26 8.27 -3.19
C PRO A 88 -12.64 7.12 -4.14
N ILE A 89 -11.99 7.07 -5.31
CA ILE A 89 -12.22 6.04 -6.34
C ILE A 89 -11.87 4.64 -5.81
N PHE A 90 -10.75 4.52 -5.10
CA PHE A 90 -10.30 3.27 -4.52
C PHE A 90 -11.31 2.71 -3.51
N ASN A 91 -11.89 3.57 -2.66
CA ASN A 91 -12.89 3.15 -1.67
C ASN A 91 -14.15 2.61 -2.35
N ILE A 92 -14.69 3.32 -3.35
CA ILE A 92 -15.88 2.88 -4.09
C ILE A 92 -15.64 1.54 -4.78
N LEU A 93 -14.50 1.39 -5.47
CA LEU A 93 -14.12 0.14 -6.12
C LEU A 93 -13.94 -1.02 -5.12
N LYS A 94 -13.45 -0.71 -3.91
CA LYS A 94 -13.28 -1.70 -2.84
C LYS A 94 -14.64 -2.16 -2.31
N GLU A 95 -15.58 -1.25 -2.09
CA GLU A 95 -16.94 -1.56 -1.64
C GLU A 95 -17.71 -2.43 -2.63
N LYS A 96 -17.49 -2.23 -3.93
CA LYS A 96 -18.10 -3.03 -4.99
C LYS A 96 -17.29 -4.28 -5.40
N ASN A 97 -16.29 -4.67 -4.61
CA ASN A 97 -15.49 -5.88 -4.82
C ASN A 97 -14.68 -5.95 -6.14
N PHE A 98 -14.30 -4.82 -6.73
CA PHE A 98 -13.45 -4.76 -7.94
C PHE A 98 -11.97 -5.10 -7.66
N GLN A 99 -11.62 -5.45 -6.42
CA GLN A 99 -10.26 -5.76 -5.96
C GLN A 99 -9.21 -4.70 -6.39
N PRO A 100 -9.41 -3.41 -6.03
CA PRO A 100 -8.53 -2.36 -6.48
C PRO A 100 -7.13 -2.46 -5.85
N ARG A 101 -6.12 -2.04 -6.61
CA ARG A 101 -4.70 -2.01 -6.23
C ARG A 101 -4.04 -0.73 -6.71
N ILE A 102 -3.30 -0.06 -5.84
CA ILE A 102 -2.46 1.09 -6.20
C ILE A 102 -0.99 0.65 -6.28
N SER A 103 -0.48 0.61 -7.50
CA SER A 103 0.91 0.25 -7.82
C SER A 103 1.81 1.48 -7.90
N TYR A 104 3.13 1.25 -7.93
CA TYR A 104 4.10 2.33 -8.14
C TYR A 104 4.05 2.83 -9.59
N PRO A 105 4.18 4.15 -9.85
CA PRO A 105 4.28 5.24 -8.88
C PRO A 105 2.94 5.63 -8.25
N ALA A 106 1.89 5.81 -9.06
CA ALA A 106 0.53 6.11 -8.61
C ALA A 106 -0.51 5.54 -9.59
N THR A 107 -0.31 4.29 -10.03
CA THR A 107 -1.21 3.63 -11.00
C THR A 107 -2.32 2.91 -10.25
N LEU A 108 -3.57 3.23 -10.56
CA LEU A 108 -4.73 2.47 -10.07
C LEU A 108 -4.98 1.29 -11.00
N GLY A 109 -5.14 0.09 -10.46
CA GLY A 109 -5.63 -1.04 -11.22
C GLY A 109 -6.74 -1.78 -10.48
N PHE A 110 -7.66 -2.39 -11.23
CA PHE A 110 -8.77 -3.17 -10.70
C PHE A 110 -9.24 -4.18 -11.74
N ILE A 111 -9.98 -5.21 -11.29
CA ILE A 111 -10.50 -6.26 -12.15
C ILE A 111 -11.79 -5.76 -12.80
N SER A 112 -11.81 -5.65 -14.12
CA SER A 112 -12.99 -5.30 -14.90
C SER A 112 -13.18 -6.35 -15.99
N GLU A 113 -14.40 -6.90 -16.11
CA GLU A 113 -14.71 -7.92 -17.13
C GLU A 113 -13.76 -9.15 -17.08
N GLY A 114 -13.24 -9.50 -15.90
CA GLY A 114 -12.31 -10.62 -15.71
C GLY A 114 -10.83 -10.29 -15.98
N GLU A 115 -10.51 -9.10 -16.46
CA GLU A 115 -9.14 -8.66 -16.73
C GLU A 115 -8.71 -7.54 -15.76
N ILE A 116 -7.43 -7.54 -15.37
CA ILE A 116 -6.87 -6.43 -14.60
C ILE A 116 -6.58 -5.28 -15.55
N LYS A 117 -7.24 -4.14 -15.35
CA LYS A 117 -6.94 -2.89 -16.07
C LYS A 117 -6.11 -1.97 -15.18
N TYR A 118 -5.25 -1.18 -15.81
CA TYR A 118 -4.36 -0.23 -15.14
C TYR A 118 -4.54 1.17 -15.72
N PHE A 119 -4.56 2.17 -14.84
CA PHE A 119 -4.80 3.57 -15.15
C PHE A 119 -3.75 4.42 -14.44
N THR A 120 -2.98 5.18 -15.22
CA THR A 120 -1.98 6.12 -14.69
C THR A 120 -2.64 7.39 -14.18
N ASP A 121 -3.64 7.89 -14.90
CA ASP A 121 -4.26 9.18 -14.67
C ASP A 121 -5.80 9.09 -14.72
N LYS A 122 -6.46 10.04 -14.05
CA LYS A 122 -7.93 10.14 -14.04
C LYS A 122 -8.54 10.29 -15.44
N LYS A 123 -7.85 10.97 -16.36
CA LYS A 123 -8.30 11.13 -17.75
C LYS A 123 -8.44 9.78 -18.47
N MET A 124 -7.50 8.87 -18.25
CA MET A 124 -7.55 7.54 -18.85
C MET A 124 -8.69 6.70 -18.27
N LEU A 125 -8.92 6.82 -16.96
CA LEU A 125 -10.07 6.20 -16.31
C LEU A 125 -11.39 6.78 -16.85
N ASN A 126 -11.51 8.09 -17.03
CA ASN A 126 -12.69 8.72 -17.63
C ASN A 126 -12.99 8.14 -19.02
N ASN A 127 -11.99 8.09 -19.91
CA ASN A 127 -12.15 7.52 -21.25
C ASN A 127 -12.55 6.04 -21.24
N TYR A 128 -12.10 5.28 -20.24
CA TYR A 128 -12.50 3.88 -20.09
C TYR A 128 -13.95 3.75 -19.62
N VAL A 129 -14.34 4.62 -18.69
CA VAL A 129 -15.65 4.63 -18.04
C VAL A 129 -16.75 5.17 -18.97
N THR A 130 -16.45 6.08 -19.92
CA THR A 130 -17.45 6.60 -20.87
C THR A 130 -18.10 5.50 -21.72
N THR A 131 -17.36 4.43 -22.03
CA THR A 131 -17.87 3.29 -22.80
C THR A 131 -18.67 2.29 -21.95
N ARG A 132 -18.73 2.47 -20.63
CA ARG A 132 -19.30 1.51 -19.67
C ARG A 132 -20.30 2.18 -18.71
N PRO A 133 -21.61 2.17 -19.02
CA PRO A 133 -22.63 2.89 -18.25
C PRO A 133 -22.65 2.54 -16.76
N ALA A 134 -22.54 1.25 -16.41
CA ALA A 134 -22.56 0.82 -15.01
C ALA A 134 -21.36 1.35 -14.20
N LEU A 135 -20.16 1.35 -14.80
CA LEU A 135 -18.97 1.94 -14.17
C LEU A 135 -19.04 3.47 -14.12
N LYS A 136 -19.71 4.08 -15.11
CA LYS A 136 -19.91 5.53 -15.17
C LYS A 136 -20.78 6.01 -14.03
N GLU A 137 -21.93 5.39 -13.81
CA GLU A 137 -22.79 5.71 -12.68
C GLU A 137 -22.08 5.49 -11.34
N LEU A 138 -21.32 4.40 -11.21
CA LEU A 138 -20.60 4.09 -9.98
C LEU A 138 -19.54 5.14 -9.62
N LEU A 139 -18.81 5.65 -10.61
CA LEU A 139 -17.66 6.54 -10.39
C LEU A 139 -17.99 8.02 -10.67
N LYS A 140 -19.24 8.34 -11.01
CA LYS A 140 -19.67 9.69 -11.40
C LYS A 140 -19.28 10.75 -10.37
N GLU A 141 -19.60 10.49 -9.09
CA GLU A 141 -19.30 11.40 -7.98
C GLU A 141 -17.79 11.55 -7.75
N ALA A 142 -17.03 10.46 -7.82
CA ALA A 142 -15.59 10.48 -7.55
C ALA A 142 -14.75 11.06 -8.69
N LEU A 143 -15.30 11.07 -9.91
CA LEU A 143 -14.66 11.64 -11.10
C LEU A 143 -15.08 13.08 -11.38
N ASN A 144 -15.99 13.65 -10.57
CA ASN A 144 -16.59 14.97 -10.78
C ASN A 144 -17.10 15.15 -12.23
N MET A 145 -17.69 14.09 -12.78
CA MET A 145 -18.29 14.12 -14.11
C MET A 145 -19.70 14.67 -13.96
N GLU A 146 -19.85 15.99 -14.11
CA GLU A 146 -21.18 16.63 -14.31
C GLU A 146 -21.84 16.12 -15.60
#